data_AF-A0A7R9QNB0-F1
#
_entry.id   AF-A0A7R9QNB0-F1
#
_cell.length_a   1.000
_cell.length_b   1.000
_cell.length_c   1.000
_cell.angle_alpha   90.00
_cell.angle_beta   90.00
_cell.angle_gamma   90.00
#
_symmetry.space_group_name_H-M   'P 1'
#
loop_
_entity.id
_entity.type
_entity.pdbx_description
1 polymer ?
#
loop_
_entity_poly.entity_id
_entity_poly.type
_entity_poly.pdbx_seq_one_letter_code
_entity_poly.pdbx_strand_id
1 'polypeptide(L)'
;MEFFGQRPWRPGCQTLEPLDAEKERIGLKVLQYKELTTVNHSSLIITSLSNAINQFKKYKCPRMKRYLMVLVAEEYFYSKDYANALTFLDNVLPQYREEGWLPLVQNILNTALQAAYLSADAINFV
;
A
#
# COMPACT_ATOMS: atom_id res chain seq x y z
N MET A 1 -7.43 20.45 26.35
CA MET A 1 -6.63 19.31 25.84
C MET A 1 -7.57 18.50 24.95
N GLU A 2 -7.38 18.55 23.64
CA GLU A 2 -8.16 17.72 22.70
C GLU A 2 -7.63 16.28 22.78
N PHE A 3 -8.51 15.30 22.95
CA PHE A 3 -8.11 13.90 23.02
C PHE A 3 -7.91 13.32 21.63
N PHE A 4 -6.81 12.60 21.41
CA PHE A 4 -6.58 11.87 20.17
C PHE A 4 -7.73 10.87 19.93
N GLY A 5 -8.31 10.90 18.72
CA GLY A 5 -9.47 10.07 18.37
C GLY A 5 -10.84 10.66 18.72
N GLN A 6 -10.90 11.84 19.36
CA GLN A 6 -12.16 12.53 19.59
C GLN A 6 -12.64 13.24 18.32
N ARG A 7 -13.93 13.10 18.00
CA ARG A 7 -14.55 13.80 16.84
C ARG A 7 -14.65 15.30 17.18
N PRO A 8 -14.16 16.22 16.32
CA PRO A 8 -14.17 17.66 16.62
C PRO A 8 -15.56 18.23 16.93
N TRP A 9 -16.62 17.63 16.39
CA TRP A 9 -18.01 18.01 16.65
C TRP A 9 -18.67 17.30 17.85
N ARG A 10 -17.90 16.51 18.62
CA ARG A 10 -18.29 15.90 19.91
C ARG A 10 -17.36 16.33 21.06
N PRO A 11 -17.16 17.63 21.33
CA PRO A 11 -16.31 18.07 22.44
C PRO A 11 -16.93 17.65 23.78
N GLY A 12 -16.16 16.98 24.63
CA GLY A 12 -16.58 16.58 25.99
C GLY A 12 -17.67 15.50 26.09
N CYS A 13 -18.18 14.97 24.97
CA CYS A 13 -19.21 13.94 24.97
C CYS A 13 -18.56 12.54 25.09
N GLN A 14 -18.74 11.89 26.25
CA GLN A 14 -18.22 10.55 26.55
C GLN A 14 -19.24 9.43 26.25
N THR A 15 -20.47 9.78 25.86
CA THR A 15 -21.52 8.81 25.53
C THR A 15 -21.28 8.19 24.16
N LEU A 16 -21.52 6.88 24.04
CA LEU A 16 -21.42 6.15 22.77
C LEU A 16 -22.43 6.70 21.74
N GLU A 17 -23.66 7.00 22.18
CA GLU A 17 -24.70 7.49 21.29
C GLU A 17 -24.47 8.96 20.87
N PRO A 18 -24.65 9.28 19.57
CA PRO A 18 -24.59 10.66 19.10
C PRO A 18 -25.76 11.48 19.66
N LEU A 19 -25.44 12.65 20.23
CA LEU A 19 -26.46 13.65 20.61
C LEU A 19 -27.21 14.20 19.39
N ASP A 20 -26.53 14.25 18.23
CA ASP A 20 -27.08 14.67 16.94
C ASP A 20 -26.62 13.68 15.86
N ALA A 21 -27.52 12.77 15.47
CA ALA A 21 -27.23 11.72 14.51
C ALA A 21 -26.95 12.26 13.09
N GLU A 22 -27.55 13.40 12.71
CA GLU A 22 -27.37 13.94 11.38
C GLU A 22 -26.04 14.68 11.25
N LYS A 23 -25.67 15.49 12.26
CA LYS A 23 -24.36 16.12 12.32
C LYS A 23 -23.23 15.09 12.37
N GLU A 24 -23.45 13.98 13.07
CA GLU A 24 -22.53 12.84 13.11
C GLU A 24 -22.33 12.25 11.71
N ARG A 25 -23.42 11.98 11.00
CA ARG A 25 -23.39 11.42 9.64
C ARG A 25 -22.68 12.35 8.65
N ILE A 26 -22.97 13.65 8.70
CA ILE A 26 -22.32 14.66 7.87
C ILE A 26 -20.83 14.74 8.19
N GLY A 27 -20.47 14.84 9.47
CA GLY A 27 -19.08 14.92 9.91
C GLY A 27 -18.25 13.72 9.46
N LEU A 28 -18.79 12.51 9.60
CA LEU A 28 -18.16 11.28 9.09
C LEU A 28 -17.91 11.34 7.58
N LYS A 29 -18.93 11.73 6.81
CA LYS A 29 -18.80 11.85 5.34
C LYS A 29 -17.74 12.86 4.95
N VAL A 30 -17.66 14.00 5.64
CA VAL A 30 -16.64 15.03 5.40
C VAL A 30 -15.24 14.50 5.73
N LEU A 31 -15.06 13.78 6.84
CA LEU A 31 -13.76 13.18 7.17
C LEU A 31 -13.32 12.13 6.15
N GLN A 32 -14.21 11.22 5.77
CA GLN A 32 -13.92 10.21 4.74
C GLN A 32 -13.54 10.85 3.42
N TYR A 33 -14.28 11.89 3.00
CA TYR A 33 -13.96 12.64 1.78
C TYR A 33 -12.59 13.33 1.88
N LYS A 34 -12.28 13.96 3.03
CA LYS A 34 -10.99 14.57 3.27
C LYS A 34 -9.86 13.54 3.19
N GLU A 35 -10.01 12.39 3.83
CA GLU A 35 -9.04 11.30 3.79
C GLU A 35 -8.79 10.84 2.34
N LEU A 36 -9.85 10.49 1.61
CA LEU A 36 -9.77 10.04 0.22
C LEU A 36 -9.10 11.05 -0.73
N THR A 37 -9.23 12.35 -0.47
CA THR A 37 -8.72 13.41 -1.37
C THR A 37 -7.36 13.95 -0.97
N THR A 38 -6.97 13.85 0.30
CA THR A 38 -5.74 14.48 0.82
C THR A 38 -4.66 13.49 1.21
N VAL A 39 -5.00 12.22 1.44
CA VAL A 39 -4.06 11.23 1.93
C VAL A 39 -3.63 10.29 0.79
N ASN A 40 -2.33 10.24 0.55
CA ASN A 40 -1.74 9.22 -0.33
C ASN A 40 -1.52 7.92 0.47
N HIS A 41 -2.53 7.06 0.49
CA HIS A 41 -2.48 5.80 1.22
C HIS A 41 -1.39 4.86 0.71
N SER A 42 -1.15 4.79 -0.60
CA SER A 42 -0.12 3.95 -1.18
C SER A 42 1.27 4.30 -0.66
N SER A 43 1.59 5.60 -0.53
CA SER A 43 2.85 6.04 0.07
C SER A 43 3.02 5.58 1.53
N LEU A 44 1.95 5.63 2.32
CA LEU A 44 1.97 5.17 3.72
C LEU A 44 2.15 3.65 3.82
N ILE A 45 1.47 2.89 2.96
CA ILE A 45 1.58 1.44 2.87
C ILE A 45 3.01 1.05 2.48
N ILE A 46 3.55 1.63 1.41
CA ILE A 46 4.93 1.38 0.94
C ILE A 46 5.94 1.70 2.05
N THR A 47 5.78 2.82 2.76
CA THR A 47 6.66 3.21 3.86
C THR A 47 6.60 2.19 5.00
N SER A 48 5.40 1.75 5.38
CA SER A 48 5.18 0.79 6.45
C SER A 48 5.77 -0.59 6.11
N LEU A 49 5.55 -1.06 4.87
CA LEU A 49 6.12 -2.31 4.37
C LEU A 49 7.65 -2.23 4.28
N SER A 50 8.20 -1.10 3.83
CA SER A 50 9.66 -0.87 3.76
C SER A 50 10.31 -0.91 5.14
N ASN A 51 9.66 -0.32 6.15
CA ASN A 51 10.09 -0.43 7.54
C ASN A 51 10.06 -1.88 8.03
N ALA A 52 9.02 -2.64 7.70
CA ALA A 52 8.94 -4.07 8.03
C ALA A 52 10.04 -4.91 7.32
N ILE A 53 10.32 -4.64 6.05
CA ILE A 53 11.43 -5.26 5.30
C ILE A 53 12.76 -5.06 6.04
N ASN A 54 13.02 -3.86 6.55
CA ASN A 54 14.23 -3.56 7.31
C ASN A 54 14.31 -4.40 8.61
N GLN A 55 13.19 -4.61 9.30
CA GLN A 55 13.14 -5.49 10.46
C GLN A 55 13.43 -6.95 10.07
N PHE A 56 12.76 -7.49 9.05
CA PHE A 56 13.00 -8.87 8.62
C PHE A 56 14.40 -9.09 8.06
N LYS A 57 15.03 -8.05 7.48
CA LYS A 57 16.45 -8.07 7.13
C LYS A 57 17.34 -8.18 8.37
N LYS A 58 17.07 -7.38 9.42
CA LYS A 58 17.81 -7.41 10.69
C LYS A 58 17.76 -8.78 11.37
N TYR A 59 16.58 -9.41 11.38
CA TYR A 59 16.37 -10.71 12.03
C TYR A 59 16.61 -11.93 11.10
N LYS A 60 17.20 -11.71 9.91
CA LYS A 60 17.58 -12.78 8.96
C LYS A 60 16.39 -13.67 8.56
N CYS A 61 15.26 -13.07 8.21
CA CYS A 61 14.06 -13.76 7.72
C CYS A 61 13.89 -13.55 6.21
N PRO A 62 14.63 -14.29 5.34
CA PRO A 62 14.70 -13.99 3.91
C PRO A 62 13.38 -14.24 3.16
N ARG A 63 12.58 -15.22 3.58
CA ARG A 63 11.27 -15.50 2.96
C ARG A 63 10.27 -14.39 3.24
N MET A 64 10.16 -13.95 4.49
CA MET A 64 9.25 -12.87 4.86
C MET A 64 9.69 -11.54 4.23
N LYS A 65 11.00 -11.27 4.19
CA LYS A 65 11.54 -10.10 3.47
C LYS A 65 11.09 -10.10 2.00
N ARG A 66 11.27 -11.22 1.28
CA ARG A 66 10.88 -11.34 -0.14
C ARG A 66 9.37 -11.21 -0.34
N TYR A 67 8.58 -11.81 0.54
CA TYR A 67 7.12 -11.66 0.51
C TYR A 67 6.70 -10.19 0.63
N LEU A 68 7.27 -9.44 1.59
CA LEU A 68 6.97 -8.02 1.71
C LEU A 68 7.46 -7.19 0.51
N MET A 69 8.57 -7.58 -0.12
CA MET A 69 9.04 -6.93 -1.35
C MET A 69 8.06 -7.12 -2.51
N VAL A 70 7.40 -8.27 -2.61
CA VAL A 70 6.29 -8.49 -3.57
C VAL A 70 5.11 -7.57 -3.25
N LEU A 71 4.70 -7.46 -1.97
CA LEU A 71 3.61 -6.56 -1.58
C LEU A 71 3.92 -5.09 -1.86
N VAL A 72 5.17 -4.66 -1.65
CA VAL A 72 5.62 -3.30 -2.03
C VAL A 72 5.49 -3.11 -3.54
N ALA A 73 5.89 -4.09 -4.35
CA ALA A 73 5.77 -4.01 -5.79
C ALA A 73 4.31 -3.92 -6.26
N GLU A 74 3.40 -4.69 -5.63
CA GLU A 74 1.96 -4.61 -5.90
C GLU A 74 1.40 -3.23 -5.55
N GLU A 75 1.82 -2.63 -4.44
CA GLU A 75 1.38 -1.27 -4.07
C GLU A 75 1.92 -0.20 -5.04
N TYR A 76 3.16 -0.34 -5.52
CA TYR A 76 3.69 0.49 -6.60
C TYR A 76 2.87 0.33 -7.89
N PHE A 77 2.47 -0.90 -8.24
CA PHE A 77 1.59 -1.15 -9.38
C PHE A 77 0.23 -0.46 -9.22
N TYR A 78 -0.41 -0.54 -8.04
CA TYR A 78 -1.69 0.13 -7.77
C TYR A 78 -1.59 1.66 -7.82
N SER A 79 -0.46 2.22 -7.37
CA SER A 79 -0.17 3.66 -7.45
C SER A 79 0.33 4.11 -8.83
N LYS A 80 0.36 3.21 -9.83
CA LYS A 80 0.77 3.44 -11.22
C LYS A 80 2.25 3.79 -11.40
N ASP A 81 3.08 3.50 -10.40
CA ASP A 81 4.53 3.60 -10.50
C ASP A 81 5.13 2.26 -10.95
N TYR A 82 4.97 1.98 -12.23
CA TYR A 82 5.35 0.70 -12.82
C TYR A 82 6.86 0.46 -12.82
N ALA A 83 7.67 1.52 -12.88
CA ALA A 83 9.13 1.40 -12.88
C ALA A 83 9.66 0.89 -11.52
N ASN A 84 9.15 1.46 -10.42
CA ASN A 84 9.49 0.96 -9.09
C ASN A 84 8.92 -0.44 -8.85
N ALA A 85 7.70 -0.72 -9.31
CA ALA A 85 7.13 -2.07 -9.22
C ALA A 85 8.05 -3.13 -9.86
N LEU A 86 8.45 -2.91 -11.11
CA LEU A 86 9.35 -3.81 -11.84
C LEU A 86 10.68 -4.03 -11.12
N THR A 87 11.28 -2.97 -10.56
CA THR A 87 12.54 -3.05 -9.81
C THR A 87 12.46 -4.03 -8.64
N PHE A 88 11.36 -4.00 -7.88
CA PHE A 88 11.16 -4.94 -6.76
C PHE A 88 10.89 -6.36 -7.26
N LEU A 89 10.08 -6.54 -8.31
CA LEU A 89 9.77 -7.85 -8.88
C LEU A 89 11.01 -8.53 -9.46
N ASP A 90 11.85 -7.80 -10.19
CA ASP A 90 13.11 -8.31 -10.74
C ASP A 90 14.09 -8.75 -9.65
N ASN A 91 14.05 -8.10 -8.48
CA ASN A 91 14.88 -8.50 -7.36
C ASN A 91 14.47 -9.84 -6.76
N VAL A 92 13.16 -10.12 -6.66
CA VAL A 92 12.63 -11.31 -5.94
C VAL A 92 12.40 -12.53 -6.84
N LEU A 93 12.22 -12.30 -8.14
CA LEU A 93 11.88 -13.34 -9.11
C LEU A 93 12.95 -14.46 -9.20
N PRO A 94 14.27 -14.18 -9.27
CA PRO A 94 15.28 -15.23 -9.37
C PRO A 94 15.22 -16.20 -8.21
N GLN A 95 15.00 -15.72 -6.98
CA GLN A 95 15.07 -16.60 -5.83
C GLN A 95 13.79 -17.45 -5.66
N TYR A 96 12.62 -16.95 -6.09
CA TYR A 96 11.43 -17.80 -6.17
C TYR A 96 11.55 -18.89 -7.24
N ARG A 97 12.27 -18.61 -8.35
CA ARG A 97 12.61 -19.60 -9.37
C ARG A 97 13.56 -20.67 -8.82
N GLU A 98 14.65 -20.25 -8.15
CA GLU A 98 15.62 -21.16 -7.53
C GLU A 98 14.99 -22.08 -6.48
N GLU A 99 14.07 -21.55 -5.67
CA GLU A 99 13.36 -22.34 -4.65
C GLU A 99 12.19 -23.18 -5.22
N GLY A 100 11.86 -23.05 -6.50
CA GLY A 100 10.83 -23.86 -7.17
C GLY A 100 9.38 -23.47 -6.87
N TRP A 101 9.12 -22.24 -6.39
CA TRP A 101 7.77 -21.77 -6.07
C TRP A 101 6.98 -21.32 -7.31
N LEU A 102 6.65 -22.27 -8.19
CA LEU A 102 6.04 -21.98 -9.50
C LEU A 102 4.80 -21.08 -9.45
N PRO A 103 3.82 -21.25 -8.52
CA PRO A 103 2.66 -20.36 -8.46
C PRO A 103 3.03 -18.90 -8.16
N LEU A 104 4.02 -18.68 -7.28
CA LEU A 104 4.48 -17.33 -6.97
C LEU A 104 5.22 -16.71 -8.16
N VAL A 105 6.05 -17.50 -8.83
CA VAL A 105 6.75 -17.07 -10.05
C VAL A 105 5.76 -16.66 -11.14
N GLN A 106 4.70 -17.45 -11.36
CA GLN A 106 3.65 -17.13 -12.33
C GLN A 106 2.93 -15.82 -11.98
N ASN A 107 2.54 -15.63 -10.72
CA ASN A 107 1.88 -14.40 -10.27
C ASN A 107 2.79 -13.19 -10.45
N ILE A 108 4.05 -13.27 -10.03
CA ILE A 108 5.04 -12.19 -10.19
C ILE A 108 5.23 -11.85 -11.68
N LEU A 109 5.35 -12.86 -12.54
CA LEU A 109 5.53 -12.64 -13.98
C LEU A 109 4.30 -12.01 -14.63
N ASN A 110 3.09 -12.38 -14.22
CA ASN A 110 1.86 -11.77 -14.72
C ASN A 110 1.80 -10.28 -14.33
N THR A 111 2.09 -9.94 -13.08
CA THR A 111 2.13 -8.55 -12.62
C THR A 111 3.25 -7.77 -13.32
N ALA A 112 4.44 -8.35 -13.46
CA ALA A 112 5.56 -7.71 -14.16
C ALA A 112 5.23 -7.46 -15.65
N LEU A 113 4.59 -8.41 -16.33
CA LEU A 113 4.17 -8.25 -17.72
C LEU A 113 3.15 -7.11 -17.87
N GLN A 114 2.16 -7.05 -16.99
CA GLN A 114 1.18 -5.96 -16.97
C GLN A 114 1.85 -4.61 -16.69
N ALA A 115 2.77 -4.57 -15.72
CA ALA A 115 3.50 -3.36 -15.38
C ALA A 115 4.36 -2.88 -16.55
N ALA A 116 5.08 -3.79 -17.20
CA ALA A 116 5.89 -3.50 -18.38
C ALA A 116 5.03 -2.95 -19.52
N TYR A 117 3.89 -3.60 -19.81
CA TYR A 117 2.95 -3.14 -20.83
C TYR A 117 2.39 -1.75 -20.53
N LEU A 118 2.01 -1.47 -19.29
CA LEU A 118 1.47 -0.17 -18.87
C LEU A 118 2.55 0.93 -18.75
N SER A 119 3.81 0.53 -18.53
CA SER A 119 4.97 1.44 -18.51
C SER A 119 5.49 1.80 -19.90
N ALA A 120 5.21 0.96 -20.90
CA ALA A 120 5.57 1.21 -22.27
C ALA A 120 4.68 2.33 -22.82
N ASP A 121 5.14 3.56 -22.67
CA ASP A 121 4.49 4.71 -23.25
C ASP A 121 4.71 4.73 -24.76
N ALA A 122 3.74 4.22 -25.51
CA ALA A 122 3.77 4.21 -26.96
C ALA A 122 3.84 5.62 -27.59
N ILE A 123 3.50 6.68 -26.84
CA ILE A 123 3.48 8.07 -27.33
C ILE A 123 4.88 8.69 -27.27
N ASN A 124 5.72 8.28 -26.31
CA ASN A 124 7.09 8.78 -26.13
C ASN A 124 8.16 7.93 -26.87
N PHE A 125 7.74 6.98 -27.69
CA PHE A 125 8.63 6.05 -28.44
C PHE A 125 8.92 6.50 -29.89
N VAL A 126 8.77 7.80 -30.21
CA VAL A 126 9.07 8.40 -31.53
C VAL A 126 10.22 9.41 -31.43
#